data_AF-A0A966Q645-F1
#
_entry.id   AF-A0A966Q645-F1
#
_cell.length_a   1.000
_cell.length_b   1.000
_cell.length_c   1.000
_cell.angle_alpha   90.00
_cell.angle_beta   90.00
_cell.angle_gamma   90.00
#
_symmetry.space_group_name_H-M   'P 1'
#
loop_
_entity.id
_entity.type
_entity.pdbx_description
1 polymer ?
#
loop_
_entity_poly.entity_id
_entity_poly.type
_entity_poly.pdbx_seq_one_letter_code
_entity_poly.pdbx_strand_id
1 'polypeptide(L)'
;WASVYGAVFLTARHQLPTRKMIPWILGGFVGVALLTEGFGFLHFRVGTYPIGPVPVLGWGMEIRPDYEERMSGTFGCPNHFGNYLVQAGVAALTLASWPSLAPTFRVLAGWAVPVLATGVFFSISRGSWIAWLTANGTWFLRWMRRGPLNWWGRGVIFLVACGVLLGGYAAARGDSAVAERWGKLVGKGEGLGKLFSGEGDFRLALAKDGLAIWQKAPWFGTGPGSFDLEHLRVTTWYYGSRALYAHNDYVNTLADYGAVGAALVALFWLFLAGFLWRRGKTRESGSAADVCAGMGWAILAAMLIHAFVDFNYHIPATAISSFLLLGLATTVTWPERGRAGARGLNGFLFVVALVLMGVTGWQGSKTWMGWNSVPEKAKEAAQLSEEQLAECGKKAEMWDRRSPVLAEVLGDAYRLKLIELYFSPGPVSQAGRQLRQEKESRLAEAAIHWYREQEKRSPRDDVAAVRRASILDLQGKFAEAAPLYLLALQQRPHSKFFQTSYGNHLWRKGDLAGAQAAF
;
A
#
# COMPACT_ATOMS: atom_id res chain seq x y z
N TRP A 1 1.37 -8.74 -7.39
CA TRP A 1 1.07 -7.45 -8.05
C TRP A 1 1.93 -7.14 -9.29
N ALA A 2 3.25 -7.37 -9.27
CA ALA A 2 4.14 -7.08 -10.41
C ALA A 2 3.65 -7.64 -11.76
N SER A 3 3.11 -8.86 -11.79
CA SER A 3 2.53 -9.47 -13.00
C SER A 3 1.35 -8.68 -13.58
N VAL A 4 0.50 -8.10 -12.72
CA VAL A 4 -0.62 -7.25 -13.12
C VAL A 4 -0.09 -5.95 -13.72
N TYR A 5 0.92 -5.34 -13.11
CA TYR A 5 1.52 -4.10 -13.62
C TYR A 5 2.20 -4.34 -14.98
N GLY A 6 2.91 -5.46 -15.13
CA GLY A 6 3.48 -5.90 -16.39
C GLY A 6 2.40 -6.16 -17.45
N ALA A 7 1.31 -6.82 -17.09
CA ALA A 7 0.17 -7.06 -17.97
C ALA A 7 -0.45 -5.75 -18.48
N VAL A 8 -0.71 -4.80 -17.59
CA VAL A 8 -1.25 -3.48 -17.93
C VAL A 8 -0.30 -2.72 -18.85
N PHE A 9 0.99 -2.67 -18.51
CA PHE A 9 2.02 -2.02 -19.32
C PHE A 9 2.12 -2.63 -20.72
N LEU A 10 2.22 -3.96 -20.82
CA LEU A 10 2.34 -4.67 -22.10
C LEU A 10 1.06 -4.56 -22.93
N THR A 11 -0.12 -4.62 -22.31
CA THR A 11 -1.40 -4.44 -23.00
C THR A 11 -1.52 -3.04 -23.55
N ALA A 12 -1.28 -2.01 -22.72
CA ALA A 12 -1.29 -0.62 -23.16
C ALA A 12 -0.26 -0.35 -24.26
N ARG A 13 0.91 -0.98 -24.18
CA ARG A 13 1.99 -0.83 -25.17
C ARG A 13 1.73 -1.55 -26.49
N HIS A 14 1.14 -2.75 -26.46
CA HIS A 14 1.11 -3.68 -27.60
C HIS A 14 -0.27 -4.01 -28.16
N GLN A 15 -1.34 -3.80 -27.39
CA GLN A 15 -2.69 -4.27 -27.75
C GLN A 15 -3.64 -3.14 -28.17
N LEU A 16 -3.19 -1.87 -28.15
CA LEU A 16 -4.02 -0.77 -28.63
C LEU A 16 -4.18 -0.83 -30.17
N PRO A 17 -5.41 -0.98 -30.68
CA PRO A 17 -5.68 -1.05 -32.12
C PRO A 17 -5.20 0.18 -32.90
N THR A 18 -5.26 1.35 -32.26
CA THR A 18 -4.91 2.62 -32.89
C THR A 18 -4.51 3.66 -31.85
N ARG A 19 -3.57 4.55 -32.21
CA ARG A 19 -3.16 5.69 -31.37
C ARG A 19 -4.28 6.70 -31.12
N LYS A 20 -5.36 6.64 -31.91
CA LYS A 20 -6.58 7.45 -31.69
C LYS A 20 -7.29 7.10 -30.38
N MET A 21 -7.01 5.93 -29.79
CA MET A 21 -7.56 5.54 -28.48
C MET A 21 -6.84 6.18 -27.30
N ILE A 22 -5.61 6.67 -27.48
CA ILE A 22 -4.82 7.23 -26.36
C ILE A 22 -5.54 8.42 -25.71
N PRO A 23 -6.06 9.42 -26.44
CA PRO A 23 -6.81 10.51 -25.83
C PRO A 23 -8.04 10.06 -25.03
N TRP A 24 -8.75 9.03 -25.50
CA TRP A 24 -9.91 8.50 -24.79
C TRP A 24 -9.53 7.84 -23.45
N ILE A 25 -8.45 7.04 -23.45
CA ILE A 25 -7.94 6.40 -22.24
C ILE A 25 -7.45 7.45 -21.23
N LEU A 26 -6.67 8.43 -21.70
CA LEU A 26 -6.20 9.53 -20.86
C LEU A 26 -7.37 10.37 -20.33
N GLY A 27 -8.38 10.64 -21.16
CA GLY A 27 -9.57 11.40 -20.77
C GLY A 27 -10.39 10.68 -19.72
N GLY A 28 -10.60 9.37 -19.88
CA GLY A 28 -11.25 8.52 -18.88
C GLY A 28 -10.49 8.50 -17.56
N PHE A 29 -9.16 8.36 -17.61
CA PHE A 29 -8.30 8.42 -16.42
C PHE A 29 -8.40 9.77 -15.69
N VAL A 30 -8.31 10.89 -16.42
CA VAL A 30 -8.48 12.24 -15.87
C VAL A 30 -9.88 12.42 -15.27
N GLY A 31 -10.93 11.93 -15.94
CA GLY A 31 -12.30 11.97 -15.43
C GLY A 31 -12.45 11.24 -14.11
N VAL A 32 -11.92 10.02 -13.99
CA VAL A 32 -11.92 9.25 -12.73
C VAL A 32 -11.14 9.97 -11.63
N ALA A 33 -10.00 10.59 -11.96
CA ALA A 33 -9.22 11.36 -11.01
C ALA A 33 -9.98 12.60 -10.50
N LEU A 34 -10.65 13.34 -11.39
CA LEU A 34 -11.49 14.48 -11.02
C LEU A 34 -12.68 14.08 -10.14
N LEU A 35 -13.32 12.93 -10.41
CA LEU A 35 -14.37 12.39 -9.53
C LEU A 35 -13.83 12.03 -8.15
N THR A 36 -12.64 11.42 -8.11
CA THR A 36 -11.95 11.07 -6.87
C THR A 36 -11.58 12.31 -6.06
N GLU A 37 -11.13 13.37 -6.74
CA GLU A 37 -10.85 14.67 -6.15
C GLU A 37 -12.12 15.36 -5.65
N GLY A 38 -13.20 15.38 -6.45
CA GLY A 38 -14.50 15.90 -6.02
C GLY A 38 -15.01 15.24 -4.75
N PHE A 39 -14.87 13.91 -4.64
CA PHE A 39 -15.18 13.17 -3.41
C PHE A 39 -14.30 13.61 -2.22
N GLY A 40 -13.03 13.92 -2.47
CA GLY A 40 -12.13 14.46 -1.44
C GLY A 40 -12.62 15.78 -0.85
N PHE A 41 -13.19 16.67 -1.66
CA PHE A 41 -13.71 17.96 -1.21
C PHE A 41 -14.96 17.82 -0.34
N LEU A 42 -15.78 16.78 -0.57
CA LEU A 42 -16.97 16.50 0.23
C LEU A 42 -16.61 16.16 1.68
N HIS A 43 -15.50 15.47 1.92
CA HIS A 43 -15.07 15.07 3.26
C HIS A 43 -14.14 16.07 3.94
N PHE A 44 -13.23 16.70 3.18
CA PHE A 44 -12.23 17.63 3.69
C PHE A 44 -12.81 18.83 4.47
N ARG A 45 -14.06 19.22 4.18
CA ARG A 45 -14.75 20.35 4.83
C ARG A 45 -15.58 19.96 6.06
N VAL A 46 -15.81 18.66 6.29
CA VAL A 46 -16.79 18.17 7.29
C VAL A 46 -16.12 17.67 8.58
N GLY A 47 -14.79 17.56 8.63
CA GLY A 47 -14.07 17.11 9.84
C GLY A 47 -14.34 15.64 10.19
N THR A 48 -14.80 14.85 9.23
CA THR A 48 -14.92 13.40 9.39
C THR A 48 -14.36 12.75 8.15
N TYR A 49 -13.38 11.84 8.36
CA TYR A 49 -12.71 11.16 7.26
C TYR A 49 -13.00 9.66 7.29
N PRO A 50 -14.16 9.23 6.75
CA PRO A 50 -14.47 7.83 6.61
C PRO A 50 -13.71 7.23 5.42
N ILE A 51 -13.06 6.09 5.64
CA ILE A 51 -12.23 5.36 4.69
C ILE A 51 -12.83 3.97 4.51
N GLY A 52 -13.18 3.64 3.28
CA GLY A 52 -13.70 2.34 2.92
C GLY A 52 -14.05 2.31 1.44
N PRO A 53 -14.47 1.16 0.90
CA PRO A 53 -15.05 1.10 -0.43
C PRO A 53 -16.20 2.10 -0.53
N VAL A 54 -16.39 2.70 -1.71
CA VAL A 54 -17.45 3.69 -1.93
C VAL A 54 -18.77 3.14 -1.39
N PRO A 55 -19.49 3.85 -0.48
CA PRO A 55 -20.70 3.35 0.19
C PRO A 55 -21.79 2.85 -0.77
N VAL A 56 -21.72 3.26 -2.04
CA VAL A 56 -22.55 2.79 -3.16
C VAL A 56 -22.56 1.26 -3.29
N LEU A 57 -21.50 0.56 -2.84
CA LEU A 57 -21.42 -0.90 -2.87
C LEU A 57 -21.79 -1.57 -1.53
N GLY A 58 -22.26 -0.81 -0.53
CA GLY A 58 -22.73 -1.34 0.77
C GLY A 58 -21.63 -1.72 1.77
N TRP A 59 -20.40 -1.24 1.60
CA TRP A 59 -19.27 -1.57 2.47
C TRP A 59 -19.18 -0.59 3.64
N GLY A 60 -18.80 -1.09 4.82
CA GLY A 60 -18.53 -0.25 5.98
C GLY A 60 -17.37 0.70 5.72
N MET A 61 -17.51 1.95 6.20
CA MET A 61 -16.40 2.90 6.22
C MET A 61 -15.82 3.02 7.63
N GLU A 62 -14.50 3.09 7.73
CA GLU A 62 -13.76 3.31 8.98
C GLU A 62 -13.38 4.78 9.14
N ILE A 63 -13.64 5.36 10.31
CA ILE A 63 -13.25 6.74 10.58
C ILE A 63 -11.74 6.79 10.84
N ARG A 64 -11.05 7.71 10.16
CA ARG A 64 -9.60 7.89 10.24
C ARG A 64 -9.26 9.32 10.70
N PRO A 65 -9.36 9.57 12.02
CA PRO A 65 -9.15 10.90 12.58
C PRO A 65 -7.72 11.41 12.35
N ASP A 66 -6.75 10.51 12.13
CA ASP A 66 -5.37 10.85 11.80
C ASP A 66 -5.21 11.58 10.45
N TYR A 67 -6.21 11.53 9.57
CA TYR A 67 -6.22 12.20 8.27
C TYR A 67 -7.33 13.24 8.10
N GLU A 68 -8.03 13.61 9.17
CA GLU A 68 -9.17 14.53 9.13
C GLU A 68 -8.86 15.87 8.43
N GLU A 69 -7.65 16.40 8.63
CA GLU A 69 -7.20 17.67 8.06
C GLU A 69 -6.61 17.55 6.65
N ARG A 70 -6.71 16.39 6.00
CA ARG A 70 -6.02 16.09 4.72
C ARG A 70 -6.99 15.51 3.71
N MET A 71 -6.86 15.94 2.46
CA MET A 71 -7.66 15.40 1.37
C MET A 71 -7.11 14.06 0.89
N SER A 72 -7.95 13.02 0.82
CA SER A 72 -7.54 11.71 0.27
C SER A 72 -8.47 11.12 -0.79
N GLY A 73 -9.56 11.79 -1.15
CA GLY A 73 -10.56 11.23 -2.06
C GLY A 73 -11.00 9.81 -1.65
N THR A 74 -11.10 8.90 -2.62
CA THR A 74 -11.48 7.50 -2.39
C THR A 74 -10.31 6.61 -1.93
N PHE A 75 -9.10 7.13 -1.79
CA PHE A 75 -7.90 6.32 -1.48
C PHE A 75 -7.73 5.98 -0.01
N GLY A 76 -8.37 6.74 0.89
CA GLY A 76 -8.14 6.53 2.31
C GLY A 76 -6.73 6.88 2.82
N CYS A 77 -5.89 7.46 1.97
CA CYS A 77 -4.54 7.86 2.35
C CYS A 77 -4.14 9.06 1.49
N PRO A 78 -3.92 10.24 2.10
CA PRO A 78 -3.65 11.46 1.34
C PRO A 78 -2.39 11.36 0.48
N ASN A 79 -1.40 10.56 0.91
CA ASN A 79 -0.15 10.39 0.16
C ASN A 79 -0.40 9.70 -1.19
N HIS A 80 -1.15 8.60 -1.17
CA HIS A 80 -1.45 7.82 -2.38
C HIS A 80 -2.43 8.56 -3.30
N PHE A 81 -3.41 9.26 -2.72
CA PHE A 81 -4.29 10.18 -3.44
C PHE A 81 -3.51 11.26 -4.18
N GLY A 82 -2.64 11.99 -3.48
CA GLY A 82 -1.86 13.06 -4.11
C GLY A 82 -0.97 12.51 -5.23
N ASN A 83 -0.35 11.34 -5.05
CA ASN A 83 0.44 10.70 -6.09
C ASN A 83 -0.41 10.33 -7.34
N TYR A 84 -1.62 9.81 -7.13
CA TYR A 84 -2.55 9.51 -8.21
C TYR A 84 -2.95 10.77 -9.01
N LEU A 85 -3.21 11.88 -8.31
CA LEU A 85 -3.52 13.16 -8.95
C LEU A 85 -2.33 13.77 -9.70
N VAL A 86 -1.09 13.58 -9.24
CA VAL A 86 0.11 13.98 -10.01
C VAL A 86 0.12 13.31 -11.38
N GLN A 87 -0.14 12.00 -11.42
CA GLN A 87 -0.20 11.25 -12.67
C GLN A 87 -1.34 11.74 -13.58
N ALA A 88 -2.52 12.01 -13.00
CA ALA A 88 -3.65 12.57 -13.72
C ALA A 88 -3.35 13.97 -14.29
N GLY A 89 -2.63 14.82 -13.54
CA GLY A 89 -2.21 16.14 -14.00
C GLY A 89 -1.29 16.04 -15.23
N VAL A 90 -0.36 15.10 -15.24
CA VAL A 90 0.49 14.83 -16.42
C VAL A 90 -0.34 14.30 -17.60
N ALA A 91 -1.32 13.43 -17.36
CA ALA A 91 -2.24 12.96 -18.40
C ALA A 91 -3.07 14.11 -18.99
N ALA A 92 -3.57 15.02 -18.16
CA ALA A 92 -4.29 16.23 -18.57
C ALA A 92 -3.40 17.18 -19.40
N LEU A 93 -2.15 17.41 -18.98
CA LEU A 93 -1.16 18.16 -19.76
C LEU A 93 -0.88 17.52 -21.13
N THR A 94 -0.83 16.19 -21.17
CA THR A 94 -0.64 15.40 -22.38
C THR A 94 -1.81 15.60 -23.34
N LEU A 95 -3.05 15.57 -22.83
CA LEU A 95 -4.27 15.84 -23.61
C LEU A 95 -4.34 17.28 -24.12
N ALA A 96 -4.02 18.27 -23.28
CA ALA A 96 -3.99 19.69 -23.66
C ALA A 96 -3.00 19.96 -24.81
N SER A 97 -1.93 19.16 -24.88
CA SER A 97 -0.90 19.22 -25.91
C SER A 97 -1.14 18.27 -27.08
N TRP A 98 -2.26 17.53 -27.11
CA TRP A 98 -2.48 16.48 -28.10
C TRP A 98 -2.79 17.07 -29.49
N PRO A 99 -2.07 16.71 -30.56
CA PRO A 99 -2.16 17.43 -31.85
C PRO A 99 -3.50 17.29 -32.57
N SER A 100 -4.11 16.11 -32.51
CA SER A 100 -5.35 15.80 -33.23
C SER A 100 -6.61 16.01 -32.40
N LEU A 101 -6.50 16.57 -31.19
CA LEU A 101 -7.62 16.75 -30.28
C LEU A 101 -8.27 18.12 -30.54
N ALA A 102 -9.61 18.17 -30.56
CA ALA A 102 -10.32 19.41 -30.82
C ALA A 102 -9.96 20.49 -29.76
N PRO A 103 -9.90 21.79 -30.15
CA PRO A 103 -9.51 22.87 -29.25
C PRO A 103 -10.30 22.90 -27.93
N THR A 104 -11.61 22.67 -27.97
CA THR A 104 -12.47 22.62 -26.78
C THR A 104 -11.98 21.58 -25.77
N PHE A 105 -11.69 20.35 -26.21
CA PHE A 105 -11.19 19.29 -25.32
C PHE A 105 -9.77 19.57 -24.83
N ARG A 106 -8.93 20.25 -25.62
CA ARG A 106 -7.60 20.68 -25.18
C ARG A 106 -7.68 21.75 -24.09
N VAL A 107 -8.62 22.68 -24.20
CA VAL A 107 -8.89 23.71 -23.18
C VAL A 107 -9.44 23.06 -21.91
N LEU A 108 -10.42 22.15 -22.01
CA LEU A 108 -10.94 21.41 -20.85
C LEU A 108 -9.85 20.60 -20.15
N ALA A 109 -8.99 19.91 -20.91
CA ALA A 109 -7.84 19.21 -20.36
C ALA A 109 -6.83 20.17 -19.70
N GLY A 110 -6.60 21.34 -20.30
CA GLY A 110 -5.78 22.39 -19.71
C GLY A 110 -6.34 22.89 -18.37
N TRP A 111 -7.66 23.05 -18.26
CA TRP A 111 -8.35 23.41 -17.03
C TRP A 111 -8.27 22.32 -15.95
N ALA A 112 -8.26 21.05 -16.34
CA ALA A 112 -8.13 19.96 -15.37
C ALA A 112 -6.78 19.98 -14.63
N VAL A 113 -5.70 20.51 -15.23
CA VAL A 113 -4.36 20.56 -14.62
C VAL A 113 -4.33 21.37 -13.31
N PRO A 114 -4.72 22.66 -13.28
CA PRO A 114 -4.76 23.42 -12.03
C PRO A 114 -5.80 22.88 -11.05
N VAL A 115 -6.92 22.32 -11.51
CA VAL A 115 -7.90 21.66 -10.64
C VAL A 115 -7.24 20.51 -9.89
N LEU A 116 -6.65 19.54 -10.60
CA LEU A 116 -5.94 18.40 -10.00
C LEU A 116 -4.79 18.83 -9.09
N ALA A 117 -4.12 19.94 -9.41
CA ALA A 117 -3.08 20.50 -8.55
C ALA A 117 -3.62 20.96 -7.19
N THR A 118 -4.89 21.39 -7.10
CA THR A 118 -5.53 21.73 -5.83
C THR A 118 -5.64 20.51 -4.92
N GLY A 119 -6.07 19.36 -5.43
CA GLY A 119 -6.13 18.13 -4.65
C GLY A 119 -4.74 17.63 -4.23
N VAL A 120 -3.73 17.76 -5.10
CA VAL A 120 -2.32 17.50 -4.73
C VAL A 120 -1.90 18.40 -3.56
N PHE A 121 -2.21 19.69 -3.63
CA PHE A 121 -1.89 20.66 -2.59
C PHE A 121 -2.59 20.31 -1.27
N PHE A 122 -3.91 20.09 -1.29
CA PHE A 122 -4.72 19.78 -0.10
C PHE A 122 -4.55 18.34 0.41
N SER A 123 -3.84 17.47 -0.30
CA SER A 123 -3.39 16.18 0.24
C SER A 123 -2.35 16.33 1.36
N ILE A 124 -1.68 17.49 1.41
CA ILE A 124 -0.62 17.81 2.39
C ILE A 124 0.45 16.70 2.40
N SER A 125 0.70 16.12 1.23
CA SER A 125 1.70 15.07 1.02
C SER A 125 2.95 15.69 0.42
N ARG A 126 3.99 15.85 1.25
CA ARG A 126 5.30 16.37 0.83
C ARG A 126 5.87 15.58 -0.36
N GLY A 127 5.75 14.25 -0.31
CA GLY A 127 6.14 13.37 -1.42
C GLY A 127 5.38 13.68 -2.70
N SER A 128 4.06 13.88 -2.62
CA SER A 128 3.23 14.22 -3.77
C SER A 128 3.54 15.62 -4.32
N TRP A 129 3.90 16.59 -3.48
CA TRP A 129 4.31 17.92 -3.93
C TRP A 129 5.63 17.88 -4.69
N ILE A 130 6.62 17.15 -4.17
CA ILE A 130 7.91 16.96 -4.85
C ILE A 130 7.70 16.18 -6.17
N ALA A 131 6.89 15.13 -6.16
CA ALA A 131 6.51 14.38 -7.36
C ALA A 131 5.80 15.28 -8.38
N TRP A 132 4.89 16.17 -7.93
CA TRP A 132 4.22 17.13 -8.79
C TRP A 132 5.21 18.10 -9.44
N LEU A 133 6.09 18.71 -8.66
CA LEU A 133 7.09 19.66 -9.15
C LEU A 133 8.02 19.01 -10.18
N THR A 134 8.45 17.78 -9.92
CA THR A 134 9.37 17.04 -10.79
C THR A 134 8.68 16.57 -12.07
N ALA A 135 7.43 16.09 -11.99
CA ALA A 135 6.64 15.71 -13.16
C ALA A 135 6.31 16.91 -14.06
N ASN A 136 5.80 17.99 -13.48
CA ASN A 136 5.45 19.20 -14.23
C ASN A 136 6.70 19.92 -14.72
N GLY A 137 7.79 19.92 -13.95
CA GLY A 137 9.07 20.47 -14.34
C GLY A 137 9.69 19.73 -15.52
N THR A 138 9.70 18.39 -15.50
CA THR A 138 10.18 17.59 -16.64
C THR A 138 9.31 17.77 -17.88
N TRP A 139 7.99 17.84 -17.72
CA TRP A 139 7.07 18.17 -18.81
C TRP A 139 7.31 19.57 -19.38
N PHE A 140 7.49 20.57 -18.51
CA PHE A 140 7.78 21.94 -18.86
C PHE A 140 9.13 22.08 -19.58
N LEU A 141 10.19 21.43 -19.09
CA LEU A 141 11.51 21.39 -19.74
C LEU A 141 11.44 20.82 -21.15
N ARG A 142 10.65 19.75 -21.35
CA ARG A 142 10.36 19.21 -22.68
C ARG A 142 9.65 20.27 -23.53
N TRP A 143 8.60 20.87 -23.00
CA TRP A 143 7.79 21.85 -23.72
C TRP A 143 8.62 23.10 -24.09
N MET A 144 9.53 23.54 -23.22
CA MET A 144 10.51 24.57 -23.52
C MET A 144 11.52 24.19 -24.60
N ARG A 145 11.75 22.90 -24.86
CA ARG A 145 12.67 22.47 -25.93
C ARG A 145 11.96 22.17 -27.25
N ARG A 146 10.72 21.68 -27.17
CA ARG A 146 10.00 21.03 -28.30
C ARG A 146 8.57 21.53 -28.49
N GLY A 147 8.13 22.49 -27.67
CA GLY A 147 6.77 23.01 -27.70
C GLY A 147 6.52 23.94 -28.90
N PRO A 148 5.26 24.08 -29.31
CA PRO A 148 4.87 24.81 -30.54
C PRO A 148 4.97 26.33 -30.41
N LEU A 149 5.13 26.88 -29.20
CA LEU A 149 5.22 28.33 -28.97
C LEU A 149 6.65 28.85 -29.09
N ASN A 150 6.78 30.10 -29.55
CA ASN A 150 8.02 30.87 -29.51
C ASN A 150 8.44 31.19 -28.05
N TRP A 151 9.66 31.73 -27.87
CA TRP A 151 10.22 31.96 -26.52
C TRP A 151 9.39 32.95 -25.68
N TRP A 152 8.77 33.94 -26.32
CA TRP A 152 7.86 34.88 -25.66
C TRP A 152 6.59 34.19 -25.13
N GLY A 153 5.94 33.36 -25.94
CA GLY A 153 4.78 32.56 -25.51
C GLY A 153 5.12 31.56 -24.41
N ARG A 154 6.36 31.04 -24.39
CA ARG A 154 6.87 30.20 -23.29
C ARG A 154 7.01 30.99 -21.99
N GLY A 155 7.57 32.20 -22.06
CA GLY A 155 7.70 33.11 -20.90
C GLY A 155 6.35 33.49 -20.30
N VAL A 156 5.37 33.84 -21.13
CA VAL A 156 4.02 34.21 -20.66
C VAL A 156 3.34 33.05 -19.94
N ILE A 157 3.37 31.84 -20.49
CA ILE A 157 2.74 30.67 -19.83
C ILE A 157 3.45 30.32 -18.52
N PHE A 158 4.78 30.43 -18.47
CA PHE A 158 5.52 30.26 -17.22
C PHE A 158 5.10 31.27 -16.16
N LEU A 159 4.99 32.56 -16.52
CA LEU A 159 4.54 33.61 -15.62
C LEU A 159 3.10 33.39 -15.15
N VAL A 160 2.20 32.95 -16.02
CA VAL A 160 0.82 32.59 -15.65
C VAL A 160 0.81 31.41 -14.69
N ALA A 161 1.60 30.36 -14.94
CA ALA A 161 1.70 29.21 -14.04
C ALA A 161 2.25 29.63 -12.66
N CYS A 162 3.30 30.45 -12.62
CA CYS A 162 3.82 31.03 -11.37
C CYS A 162 2.77 31.90 -10.67
N GLY A 163 2.03 32.72 -11.41
CA GLY A 163 0.96 33.57 -10.89
C GLY A 163 -0.19 32.77 -10.28
N VAL A 164 -0.61 31.68 -10.92
CA VAL A 164 -1.64 30.76 -10.40
C VAL A 164 -1.16 30.06 -9.12
N LEU A 165 0.09 29.60 -9.09
CA LEU A 165 0.67 28.98 -7.89
C LEU A 165 0.80 29.96 -6.73
N LEU A 166 1.28 31.18 -7.00
CA LEU A 166 1.38 32.26 -6.01
C LEU A 166 -0.01 32.71 -5.53
N GLY A 167 -0.98 32.81 -6.43
CA GLY A 167 -2.36 33.14 -6.12
C GLY A 167 -3.05 32.06 -5.27
N GLY A 168 -2.84 30.78 -5.61
CA GLY A 168 -3.32 29.65 -4.82
C GLY A 168 -2.68 29.60 -3.42
N TYR A 169 -1.37 29.85 -3.32
CA TYR A 169 -0.68 29.97 -2.04
C TYR A 169 -1.21 31.16 -1.21
N ALA A 170 -1.41 32.33 -1.84
CA ALA A 170 -1.95 33.51 -1.18
C ALA A 170 -3.39 33.28 -0.70
N ALA A 171 -4.25 32.66 -1.52
CA ALA A 171 -5.61 32.30 -1.15
C ALA A 171 -5.65 31.30 0.01
N ALA A 172 -4.79 30.28 -0.02
CA ALA A 172 -4.66 29.32 1.08
C ALA A 172 -4.18 29.97 2.39
N ARG A 173 -3.37 31.03 2.30
CA ARG A 173 -2.91 31.78 3.47
C ARG A 173 -3.93 32.81 3.98
N GLY A 174 -4.80 33.29 3.10
CA GLY A 174 -5.87 34.23 3.45
C GLY A 174 -7.05 33.60 4.18
N ASP A 175 -7.25 32.28 4.01
CA ASP A 175 -8.22 31.51 4.79
C ASP A 175 -7.59 31.10 6.14
N SER A 176 -8.12 31.62 7.24
CA SER A 176 -7.59 31.39 8.58
C SER A 176 -7.63 29.92 9.01
N ALA A 177 -8.65 29.17 8.58
CA ALA A 177 -8.77 27.75 8.88
C ALA A 177 -7.75 26.92 8.10
N VAL A 178 -7.52 27.25 6.82
CA VAL A 178 -6.49 26.58 6.00
C VAL A 178 -5.09 26.96 6.49
N ALA A 179 -4.83 28.23 6.80
CA ALA A 179 -3.54 28.72 7.26
C ALA A 179 -3.14 28.14 8.62
N GLU A 180 -4.09 28.02 9.56
CA GLU A 180 -3.84 27.41 10.87
C GLU A 180 -3.54 25.91 10.74
N ARG A 181 -4.33 25.18 9.92
CA ARG A 181 -4.09 23.75 9.61
C ARG A 181 -2.73 23.55 8.95
N TRP A 182 -2.38 24.39 7.98
CA TRP A 182 -1.07 24.38 7.32
C TRP A 182 0.09 24.65 8.29
N GLY A 183 -0.06 25.62 9.19
CA GLY A 183 0.95 25.93 10.20
C GLY A 183 1.18 24.80 11.22
N LYS A 184 0.13 24.06 11.58
CA LYS A 184 0.22 22.86 12.44
C LYS A 184 0.85 21.68 11.71
N LEU A 185 0.52 21.46 10.44
CA LEU A 185 0.93 20.28 9.66
C LEU A 185 2.31 20.39 9.00
N VAL A 186 2.70 21.59 8.53
CA VAL A 186 4.02 21.83 7.90
C VAL A 186 5.08 22.23 8.93
N GLY A 187 4.65 22.56 10.15
CA GLY A 187 5.49 23.06 11.23
C GLY A 187 5.81 24.55 11.05
N LYS A 188 5.72 25.33 12.12
CA LYS A 188 6.07 26.76 12.16
C LYS A 188 7.58 26.96 11.96
N GLY A 189 8.09 26.80 10.74
CA GLY A 189 9.48 27.10 10.38
C GLY A 189 10.52 25.98 10.64
N GLU A 190 10.19 24.95 11.42
CA GLU A 190 11.04 23.76 11.61
C GLU A 190 10.95 22.75 10.45
N GLY A 191 9.99 22.94 9.54
CA GLY A 191 9.62 21.97 8.51
C GLY A 191 10.74 21.65 7.51
N LEU A 192 11.59 22.62 7.15
CA LEU A 192 12.76 22.38 6.30
C LEU A 192 13.87 21.65 7.04
N GLY A 193 14.14 22.03 8.29
CA GLY A 193 15.13 21.36 9.15
C GLY A 193 14.78 19.88 9.37
N LYS A 194 13.51 19.58 9.70
CA LYS A 194 13.01 18.20 9.86
C LYS A 194 12.87 17.43 8.54
N LEU A 195 12.67 18.12 7.40
CA LEU A 195 12.69 17.49 6.07
C LEU A 195 14.06 16.90 5.74
N PHE A 196 15.13 17.56 6.18
CA PHE A 196 16.51 17.18 5.89
C PHE A 196 17.21 16.48 7.07
N SER A 197 16.76 16.67 8.32
CA SER A 197 17.38 16.08 9.51
C SER A 197 16.87 14.68 9.84
N GLY A 198 15.63 14.34 9.47
CA GLY A 198 15.03 13.03 9.74
C GLY A 198 14.81 12.72 11.23
N GLU A 199 15.02 13.69 12.14
CA GLU A 199 14.73 13.53 13.57
C GLU A 199 13.23 13.36 13.81
N GLY A 200 12.86 12.24 14.44
CA GLY A 200 11.47 11.91 14.78
C GLY A 200 10.62 11.38 13.62
N ASP A 201 11.18 11.20 12.42
CA ASP A 201 10.44 10.61 11.29
C ASP A 201 10.54 9.08 11.34
N PHE A 202 9.46 8.43 11.79
CA PHE A 202 9.36 6.98 11.85
C PHE A 202 9.68 6.30 10.51
N ARG A 203 9.46 6.98 9.37
CA ARG A 203 9.77 6.43 8.03
C ARG A 203 11.26 6.23 7.82
N LEU A 204 12.09 7.12 8.35
CA LEU A 204 13.55 6.95 8.28
C LEU A 204 14.00 5.78 9.15
N ALA A 205 13.38 5.57 10.31
CA ALA A 205 13.63 4.39 11.13
C ALA A 205 13.25 3.11 10.37
N LEU A 206 12.06 3.05 9.75
CA LEU A 206 11.63 1.92 8.93
C LEU A 206 12.56 1.65 7.75
N ALA A 207 13.07 2.69 7.09
CA ALA A 207 14.05 2.54 6.02
C ALA A 207 15.40 1.98 6.53
N LYS A 208 15.87 2.43 7.69
CA LYS A 208 17.07 1.87 8.33
C LYS A 208 16.88 0.41 8.70
N ASP A 209 15.73 0.07 9.26
CA ASP A 209 15.39 -1.30 9.63
C ASP A 209 15.32 -2.19 8.38
N GLY A 210 14.77 -1.67 7.27
CA GLY A 210 14.76 -2.36 5.98
C GLY A 210 16.15 -2.64 5.42
N LEU A 211 17.09 -1.71 5.59
CA LEU A 211 18.50 -1.96 5.23
C LEU A 211 19.13 -3.03 6.12
N ALA A 212 18.82 -3.05 7.41
CA ALA A 212 19.28 -4.09 8.33
C ALA A 212 18.69 -5.48 7.97
N ILE A 213 17.44 -5.53 7.52
CA ILE A 213 16.80 -6.75 7.00
C ILE A 213 17.54 -7.21 5.73
N TRP A 214 17.78 -6.30 4.78
CA TRP A 214 18.50 -6.62 3.54
C TRP A 214 19.90 -7.20 3.81
N GLN A 215 20.64 -6.67 4.78
CA GLN A 215 21.97 -7.16 5.16
C GLN A 215 21.99 -8.64 5.58
N LYS A 216 20.87 -9.18 6.10
CA LYS A 216 20.75 -10.60 6.45
C LYS A 216 20.59 -11.51 5.23
N ALA A 217 20.08 -10.99 4.12
CA ALA A 217 19.83 -11.73 2.89
C ALA A 217 20.17 -10.87 1.64
N PRO A 218 21.44 -10.51 1.41
CA PRO A 218 21.81 -9.43 0.51
C PRO A 218 21.48 -9.68 -0.97
N TRP A 219 21.52 -10.94 -1.40
CA TRP A 219 21.36 -11.28 -2.82
C TRP A 219 19.90 -11.44 -3.26
N PHE A 220 19.11 -12.16 -2.46
CA PHE A 220 17.73 -12.54 -2.82
C PHE A 220 16.66 -11.98 -1.89
N GLY A 221 17.05 -11.26 -0.83
CA GLY A 221 16.12 -10.73 0.16
C GLY A 221 15.51 -11.82 1.03
N THR A 222 14.59 -11.42 1.90
CA THR A 222 13.91 -12.31 2.85
C THR A 222 12.62 -12.92 2.29
N GLY A 223 12.22 -12.52 1.08
CA GLY A 223 11.06 -13.00 0.34
C GLY A 223 10.04 -11.89 0.04
N PRO A 224 9.17 -12.05 -0.97
CA PRO A 224 8.18 -11.05 -1.33
C PRO A 224 7.21 -10.74 -0.18
N GLY A 225 7.06 -9.46 0.18
CA GLY A 225 6.15 -9.02 1.24
C GLY A 225 6.55 -9.52 2.62
N SER A 226 7.83 -9.81 2.85
CA SER A 226 8.31 -10.34 4.15
C SER A 226 8.69 -9.24 5.14
N PHE A 227 8.80 -7.99 4.68
CA PHE A 227 9.13 -6.84 5.51
C PHE A 227 8.29 -6.79 6.81
N ASP A 228 7.00 -7.07 6.72
CA ASP A 228 6.06 -6.98 7.84
C ASP A 228 6.36 -7.94 9.02
N LEU A 229 6.94 -9.11 8.74
CA LEU A 229 7.32 -10.12 9.72
C LEU A 229 8.77 -9.94 10.16
N GLU A 230 9.66 -9.60 9.23
CA GLU A 230 11.08 -9.43 9.51
C GLU A 230 11.36 -8.16 10.32
N HIS A 231 10.56 -7.10 10.08
CA HIS A 231 10.65 -5.85 10.82
C HIS A 231 10.36 -6.02 12.31
N LEU A 232 9.44 -6.91 12.67
CA LEU A 232 9.14 -7.25 14.06
C LEU A 232 10.32 -7.89 14.81
N ARG A 233 11.35 -8.34 14.10
CA ARG A 233 12.57 -8.95 14.64
C ARG A 233 13.74 -7.96 14.73
N VAL A 234 13.56 -6.70 14.33
CA VAL A 234 14.60 -5.66 14.41
C VAL A 234 14.58 -5.02 15.80
N THR A 235 15.78 -4.76 16.35
CA THR A 235 15.99 -4.37 17.75
C THR A 235 15.54 -2.94 18.09
N THR A 236 15.41 -2.08 17.09
CA THR A 236 14.99 -0.67 17.17
C THR A 236 13.48 -0.50 17.31
N TRP A 237 12.71 -1.59 17.25
CA TRP A 237 11.26 -1.53 17.17
C TRP A 237 10.58 -1.25 18.54
N TYR A 238 10.13 -0.01 18.73
CA TYR A 238 9.53 0.46 19.99
C TYR A 238 8.00 0.70 19.93
N TYR A 239 7.42 0.86 18.73
CA TYR A 239 6.08 1.44 18.56
C TYR A 239 4.89 0.46 18.57
N GLY A 240 5.11 -0.84 18.73
CA GLY A 240 4.02 -1.82 18.93
C GLY A 240 3.04 -2.05 17.77
N SER A 241 3.04 -1.23 16.71
CA SER A 241 2.31 -1.38 15.43
C SER A 241 3.08 -2.12 14.30
N ARG A 242 2.57 -3.24 13.80
CA ARG A 242 3.16 -3.95 12.64
C ARG A 242 3.25 -3.05 11.39
N ALA A 243 4.46 -2.65 10.99
CA ALA A 243 4.69 -1.88 9.78
C ALA A 243 4.71 -2.81 8.56
N LEU A 244 3.89 -2.54 7.54
CA LEU A 244 3.80 -3.40 6.35
C LEU A 244 4.97 -3.18 5.37
N TYR A 245 5.51 -1.96 5.32
CA TYR A 245 6.51 -1.56 4.33
C TYR A 245 7.53 -0.58 4.91
N ALA A 246 8.70 -0.50 4.29
CA ALA A 246 9.80 0.39 4.69
C ALA A 246 9.53 1.89 4.48
N HIS A 247 8.40 2.28 3.87
CA HIS A 247 8.13 3.65 3.40
C HIS A 247 9.20 4.22 2.47
N ASN A 248 9.89 3.32 1.76
CA ASN A 248 10.85 3.60 0.72
C ASN A 248 10.87 2.36 -0.19
N ASP A 249 10.34 2.47 -1.41
CA ASP A 249 10.21 1.34 -2.32
C ASP A 249 11.56 0.73 -2.72
N TYR A 250 12.65 1.52 -2.72
CA TYR A 250 14.00 1.01 -3.00
C TYR A 250 14.50 0.09 -1.89
N VAL A 251 14.38 0.54 -0.64
CA VAL A 251 14.75 -0.25 0.54
C VAL A 251 13.83 -1.46 0.65
N ASN A 252 12.53 -1.30 0.43
CA ASN A 252 11.59 -2.41 0.46
C ASN A 252 11.92 -3.46 -0.62
N THR A 253 12.31 -3.02 -1.82
CA THR A 253 12.75 -3.91 -2.89
C THR A 253 14.01 -4.69 -2.50
N LEU A 254 14.97 -4.03 -1.85
CA LEU A 254 16.18 -4.69 -1.34
C LEU A 254 15.88 -5.69 -0.22
N ALA A 255 15.02 -5.31 0.74
CA ALA A 255 14.62 -6.21 1.82
C ALA A 255 13.91 -7.45 1.29
N ASP A 256 12.94 -7.29 0.40
CA ASP A 256 12.11 -8.40 -0.10
C ASP A 256 12.82 -9.26 -1.15
N TYR A 257 13.57 -8.65 -2.07
CA TYR A 257 14.10 -9.33 -3.27
C TYR A 257 15.64 -9.25 -3.43
N GLY A 258 16.33 -8.57 -2.52
CA GLY A 258 17.78 -8.43 -2.53
C GLY A 258 18.32 -7.66 -3.71
N ALA A 259 19.65 -7.70 -3.86
CA ALA A 259 20.37 -7.03 -4.93
C ALA A 259 19.96 -7.52 -6.33
N VAL A 260 19.60 -8.81 -6.47
CA VAL A 260 19.14 -9.38 -7.75
C VAL A 260 17.81 -8.77 -8.16
N GLY A 261 16.82 -8.72 -7.26
CA GLY A 261 15.53 -8.10 -7.54
C GLY A 261 15.66 -6.60 -7.82
N ALA A 262 16.45 -5.89 -7.01
CA ALA A 262 16.73 -4.47 -7.23
C ALA A 262 17.39 -4.21 -8.60
N ALA A 263 18.34 -5.06 -9.03
CA ALA A 263 18.96 -4.96 -10.34
C ALA A 263 17.95 -5.16 -11.48
N LEU A 264 17.03 -6.13 -11.36
CA LEU A 264 15.98 -6.34 -12.36
C LEU A 264 15.03 -5.14 -12.48
N VAL A 265 14.63 -4.54 -11.35
CA VAL A 265 13.82 -3.32 -11.32
C VAL A 265 14.59 -2.15 -11.94
N ALA A 266 15.86 -1.98 -11.60
CA ALA A 266 16.71 -0.94 -12.17
C ALA A 266 16.86 -1.12 -13.70
N LEU A 267 17.07 -2.34 -14.18
CA LEU A 267 17.16 -2.66 -15.60
C LEU A 267 15.88 -2.27 -16.36
N PHE A 268 14.70 -2.51 -15.78
CA PHE A 268 13.44 -2.06 -16.37
C PHE A 268 13.42 -0.53 -16.54
N TRP A 269 13.76 0.22 -15.50
CA TRP A 269 13.76 1.69 -15.55
C TRP A 269 14.80 2.25 -16.51
N LEU A 270 16.00 1.66 -16.55
CA LEU A 270 17.06 2.04 -17.48
C LEU A 270 16.67 1.76 -18.94
N PHE A 271 16.07 0.60 -19.22
CA PHE A 271 15.57 0.27 -20.55
C PHE A 271 14.46 1.23 -20.98
N LEU A 272 13.51 1.52 -20.09
CA LEU A 272 12.43 2.47 -20.32
C LEU A 272 12.97 3.88 -20.60
N ALA A 273 13.90 4.38 -19.79
CA ALA A 273 14.55 5.67 -19.97
C ALA A 273 15.30 5.74 -21.31
N GLY A 274 16.09 4.71 -21.65
CA GLY A 274 16.77 4.60 -22.94
C GLY A 274 15.81 4.59 -24.12
N PHE A 275 14.67 3.91 -23.98
CA PHE A 275 13.61 3.91 -24.99
C PHE A 275 12.97 5.30 -25.16
N LEU A 276 12.58 5.96 -24.07
CA LEU A 276 11.99 7.30 -24.09
C LEU A 276 12.97 8.34 -24.66
N TRP A 277 14.26 8.23 -24.33
CA TRP A 277 15.34 9.06 -24.87
C TRP A 277 15.45 8.93 -26.39
N ARG A 278 15.60 7.70 -26.90
CA ARG A 278 15.69 7.44 -28.35
C ARG A 278 14.45 7.95 -29.09
N ARG A 279 13.27 7.83 -28.47
CA ARG A 279 12.01 8.30 -29.04
C ARG A 279 11.94 9.83 -29.10
N GLY A 280 12.33 10.52 -28.03
CA GLY A 280 12.39 11.98 -28.00
C GLY A 280 13.31 12.58 -29.07
N LYS A 281 14.38 11.87 -29.45
CA LYS A 281 15.31 12.29 -30.52
C LYS A 281 14.80 12.03 -31.95
N THR A 282 14.04 10.97 -32.16
CA THR A 282 13.70 10.47 -33.51
C THR A 282 12.35 10.92 -34.04
N ARG A 283 11.50 11.55 -33.21
CA ARG A 283 10.14 11.93 -33.59
C ARG A 283 10.00 13.42 -33.79
N GLU A 284 9.18 13.79 -34.77
CA GLU A 284 8.84 15.18 -35.06
C GLU A 284 8.32 15.89 -33.81
N SER A 285 8.80 17.12 -33.62
CA SER A 285 8.42 17.98 -32.50
C SER A 285 6.92 18.21 -32.50
N GLY A 286 6.28 18.03 -31.35
CA GLY A 286 4.83 18.23 -31.23
C GLY A 286 3.98 17.11 -31.83
N SER A 287 4.55 16.05 -32.42
CA SER A 287 3.77 14.89 -32.82
C SER A 287 3.17 14.15 -31.61
N ALA A 288 2.10 13.37 -31.79
CA ALA A 288 1.52 12.54 -30.72
C ALA A 288 2.56 11.61 -30.07
N ALA A 289 3.50 11.09 -30.87
CA ALA A 289 4.55 10.22 -30.38
C ALA A 289 5.55 10.94 -29.47
N ASP A 290 5.85 12.20 -29.79
CA ASP A 290 6.69 13.10 -29.01
C ASP A 290 5.97 13.47 -27.70
N VAL A 291 4.70 13.90 -27.75
CA VAL A 291 3.88 14.23 -26.57
C VAL A 291 3.80 13.05 -25.59
N CYS A 292 3.57 11.82 -26.08
CA CYS A 292 3.64 10.60 -25.27
C CYS A 292 5.02 10.35 -24.63
N ALA A 293 6.12 10.65 -25.32
CA ALA A 293 7.46 10.48 -24.75
C ALA A 293 7.69 11.46 -23.58
N GLY A 294 7.13 12.66 -23.67
CA GLY A 294 7.06 13.60 -22.54
C GLY A 294 6.33 13.04 -21.34
N MET A 295 5.22 12.34 -21.59
CA MET A 295 4.39 11.79 -20.53
C MET A 295 5.18 10.69 -19.82
N GLY A 296 5.84 9.83 -20.60
CA GLY A 296 6.73 8.81 -20.07
C GLY A 296 7.82 9.38 -19.17
N TRP A 297 8.50 10.45 -19.59
CA TRP A 297 9.54 11.10 -18.76
C TRP A 297 8.99 11.73 -17.49
N ALA A 298 7.84 12.41 -17.58
CA ALA A 298 7.20 13.04 -16.43
C ALA A 298 6.72 12.01 -15.40
N ILE A 299 6.07 10.93 -15.84
CA ILE A 299 5.64 9.84 -14.96
C ILE A 299 6.84 9.10 -14.37
N LEU A 300 7.88 8.84 -15.17
CA LEU A 300 9.12 8.22 -14.68
C LEU A 300 9.75 9.05 -13.56
N ALA A 301 9.90 10.37 -13.76
CA ALA A 301 10.47 11.26 -12.76
C ALA A 301 9.62 11.31 -11.48
N ALA A 302 8.31 11.49 -11.63
CA ALA A 302 7.37 11.54 -10.51
C ALA A 302 7.46 10.28 -9.64
N MET A 303 7.41 9.12 -10.29
CA MET A 303 7.35 7.81 -9.65
C MET A 303 8.64 7.44 -8.92
N LEU A 304 9.79 7.64 -9.57
CA LEU A 304 11.08 7.34 -8.96
C LEU A 304 11.36 8.27 -7.78
N ILE A 305 10.96 9.54 -7.86
CA ILE A 305 11.20 10.49 -6.76
C ILE A 305 10.24 10.23 -5.59
N HIS A 306 8.97 9.93 -5.84
CA HIS A 306 8.01 9.60 -4.79
C HIS A 306 8.40 8.29 -4.06
N ALA A 307 8.97 7.32 -4.77
CA ALA A 307 9.44 6.03 -4.23
C ALA A 307 10.51 6.13 -3.12
N PHE A 308 11.16 7.29 -2.93
CA PHE A 308 12.09 7.50 -1.82
C PHE A 308 11.39 7.69 -0.46
N VAL A 309 10.13 8.10 -0.46
CA VAL A 309 9.42 8.56 0.76
C VAL A 309 8.07 7.86 0.97
N ASP A 310 7.73 6.92 0.09
CA ASP A 310 6.50 6.14 0.12
C ASP A 310 6.70 4.76 -0.54
N PHE A 311 5.67 3.92 -0.43
CA PHE A 311 5.59 2.59 -1.05
C PHE A 311 4.59 2.55 -2.21
N ASN A 312 4.65 3.54 -3.08
CA ASN A 312 3.68 3.78 -4.15
C ASN A 312 3.53 2.63 -5.17
N TYR A 313 4.53 1.75 -5.31
CA TYR A 313 4.39 0.54 -6.15
C TYR A 313 3.65 -0.61 -5.47
N HIS A 314 3.46 -0.54 -4.14
CA HIS A 314 2.67 -1.51 -3.38
C HIS A 314 1.19 -1.12 -3.28
N ILE A 315 0.84 0.08 -3.74
CA ILE A 315 -0.54 0.55 -3.84
C ILE A 315 -1.07 0.31 -5.27
N PRO A 316 -2.02 -0.63 -5.46
CA PRO A 316 -2.42 -1.06 -6.81
C PRO A 316 -2.92 0.07 -7.71
N ALA A 317 -3.74 0.99 -7.19
CA ALA A 317 -4.30 2.08 -7.99
C ALA A 317 -3.21 3.01 -8.56
N THR A 318 -2.23 3.42 -7.76
CA THR A 318 -1.12 4.28 -8.21
C THR A 318 -0.15 3.54 -9.12
N ALA A 319 0.13 2.27 -8.85
CA ALA A 319 1.02 1.47 -9.68
C ALA A 319 0.38 1.15 -11.05
N ILE A 320 -0.87 0.69 -11.08
CA ILE A 320 -1.58 0.36 -12.32
C ILE A 320 -1.68 1.59 -13.22
N SER A 321 -2.07 2.76 -12.69
CA SER A 321 -2.13 3.99 -13.48
C SER A 321 -0.77 4.37 -14.04
N SER A 322 0.31 4.22 -13.26
CA SER A 322 1.67 4.54 -13.71
C SER A 322 2.09 3.64 -14.86
N PHE A 323 1.93 2.32 -14.71
CA PHE A 323 2.32 1.35 -15.72
C PHE A 323 1.42 1.42 -16.97
N LEU A 324 0.14 1.81 -16.82
CA LEU A 324 -0.72 2.19 -17.95
C LEU A 324 -0.12 3.36 -18.72
N LEU A 325 0.15 4.49 -18.05
CA LEU A 325 0.70 5.69 -18.69
C LEU A 325 2.08 5.44 -19.32
N LEU A 326 2.96 4.67 -18.66
CA LEU A 326 4.25 4.27 -19.23
C LEU A 326 4.08 3.32 -20.44
N GLY A 327 3.09 2.43 -20.40
CA GLY A 327 2.71 1.60 -21.54
C GLY A 327 2.27 2.45 -22.72
N LEU A 328 1.33 3.40 -22.50
CA LEU A 328 0.88 4.38 -23.49
C LEU A 328 2.04 5.22 -24.05
N ALA A 329 2.95 5.66 -23.18
CA ALA A 329 4.14 6.43 -23.55
C ALA A 329 5.08 5.65 -24.48
N THR A 330 5.05 4.31 -24.43
CA THR A 330 5.96 3.43 -25.18
C THR A 330 5.35 2.73 -26.41
N THR A 331 4.10 3.06 -26.77
CA THR A 331 3.28 2.45 -27.84
C THR A 331 3.79 2.42 -29.30
N VAL A 332 5.06 2.76 -29.62
CA VAL A 332 5.41 3.19 -31.00
C VAL A 332 6.59 2.44 -31.64
N THR A 333 6.39 1.14 -31.88
CA THR A 333 7.16 0.36 -32.88
C THR A 333 6.35 -0.09 -34.09
N TRP A 334 5.09 0.34 -34.27
CA TRP A 334 4.38 0.11 -35.52
C TRP A 334 4.39 1.36 -36.42
N PRO A 335 5.28 1.48 -37.41
CA PRO A 335 4.83 1.45 -38.79
C PRO A 335 4.32 0.03 -39.10
N GLU A 336 3.58 -0.17 -40.16
CA GLU A 336 3.03 -1.46 -40.60
C GLU A 336 4.10 -2.56 -40.83
N ARG A 337 4.82 -3.04 -39.80
CA ARG A 337 5.56 -4.30 -39.85
C ARG A 337 4.55 -5.42 -39.88
N GLY A 338 4.79 -6.37 -40.79
CA GLY A 338 3.93 -7.53 -41.05
C GLY A 338 3.37 -8.12 -39.75
N ARG A 339 2.04 -8.13 -39.67
CA ARG A 339 1.23 -8.53 -38.52
C ARG A 339 1.59 -9.90 -37.92
N ALA A 340 2.34 -10.75 -38.62
CA ALA A 340 2.57 -12.15 -38.26
C ALA A 340 3.49 -12.36 -37.02
N GLY A 341 4.67 -11.74 -36.97
CA GLY A 341 5.68 -12.07 -35.94
C GLY A 341 5.40 -11.52 -34.54
N ALA A 342 4.87 -10.29 -34.45
CA ALA A 342 4.55 -9.65 -33.17
C ALA A 342 3.25 -10.19 -32.53
N ARG A 343 2.32 -10.72 -33.34
CA ARG A 343 1.07 -11.32 -32.83
C ARG A 343 1.33 -12.54 -31.95
N GLY A 344 2.30 -13.38 -32.31
CA GLY A 344 2.62 -14.59 -31.54
C GLY A 344 3.10 -14.26 -30.13
N LEU A 345 4.15 -13.43 -30.01
CA LEU A 345 4.69 -13.04 -28.70
C LEU A 345 3.71 -12.18 -27.90
N ASN A 346 3.01 -11.23 -28.52
CA ASN A 346 2.04 -10.40 -27.81
C ASN A 346 0.80 -11.19 -27.38
N GLY A 347 0.34 -12.13 -28.22
CA GLY A 347 -0.73 -13.07 -27.89
C GLY A 347 -0.31 -13.98 -26.74
N PHE A 348 0.91 -14.51 -26.77
CA PHE A 348 1.47 -15.28 -25.67
C PHE A 348 1.55 -14.46 -24.38
N LEU A 349 2.14 -13.26 -24.40
CA LEU A 349 2.24 -12.39 -23.22
C LEU A 349 0.88 -11.98 -22.69
N PHE A 350 -0.09 -11.73 -23.57
CA PHE A 350 -1.46 -11.42 -23.19
C PHE A 350 -2.16 -12.63 -22.54
N VAL A 351 -2.00 -13.83 -23.10
CA VAL A 351 -2.52 -15.07 -22.51
C VAL A 351 -1.86 -15.32 -21.15
N VAL A 352 -0.54 -15.17 -21.03
CA VAL A 352 0.17 -15.28 -19.75
C VAL A 352 -0.39 -14.27 -18.74
N ALA A 353 -0.57 -13.01 -19.16
CA ALA A 353 -1.17 -11.98 -18.33
C ALA A 353 -2.60 -12.35 -17.88
N LEU A 354 -3.45 -12.83 -18.79
CA LEU A 354 -4.82 -13.26 -18.49
C LEU A 354 -4.85 -14.46 -17.55
N VAL A 355 -3.96 -15.45 -17.76
CA VAL A 355 -3.82 -16.61 -16.89
C VAL A 355 -3.39 -16.16 -15.50
N LEU A 356 -2.36 -15.31 -15.39
CA LEU A 356 -1.90 -14.78 -14.10
C LEU A 356 -2.99 -13.95 -13.41
N MET A 357 -3.74 -13.15 -14.15
CA MET A 357 -4.89 -12.39 -13.62
C MET A 357 -6.00 -13.31 -13.15
N GLY A 358 -6.37 -14.32 -13.95
CA GLY A 358 -7.39 -15.31 -13.60
C GLY A 358 -7.00 -16.15 -12.39
N VAL A 359 -5.75 -16.61 -12.33
CA VAL A 359 -5.20 -17.32 -11.15
C VAL A 359 -5.20 -16.42 -9.93
N THR A 360 -4.76 -15.16 -10.05
CA THR A 360 -4.76 -14.21 -8.92
C THR A 360 -6.18 -13.91 -8.45
N GLY A 361 -7.11 -13.67 -9.37
CA GLY A 361 -8.52 -13.43 -9.07
C GLY A 361 -9.18 -14.65 -8.43
N TRP A 362 -8.90 -15.85 -8.92
CA TRP A 362 -9.39 -17.11 -8.35
C TRP A 362 -8.83 -17.39 -6.96
N GLN A 363 -7.53 -17.17 -6.74
CA GLN A 363 -6.93 -17.32 -5.41
C GLN A 363 -7.51 -16.26 -4.45
N GLY A 364 -7.60 -15.01 -4.90
CA GLY A 364 -8.19 -13.91 -4.12
C GLY A 364 -9.66 -14.17 -3.78
N SER A 365 -10.46 -14.70 -4.70
CA SER A 365 -11.87 -15.03 -4.43
C SER A 365 -11.99 -16.16 -3.39
N LYS A 366 -11.13 -17.17 -3.44
CA LYS A 366 -11.10 -18.22 -2.41
C LYS A 366 -10.71 -17.65 -1.04
N THR A 367 -9.65 -16.85 -0.95
CA THR A 367 -9.26 -16.21 0.31
C THR A 367 -10.39 -15.32 0.84
N TRP A 368 -11.05 -14.55 -0.03
CA TRP A 368 -12.19 -13.72 0.33
C TRP A 368 -13.39 -14.54 0.84
N MET A 369 -13.75 -15.64 0.17
CA MET A 369 -14.79 -16.56 0.64
C MET A 369 -14.43 -17.21 1.98
N GLY A 370 -13.16 -17.53 2.18
CA GLY A 370 -12.64 -18.04 3.45
C GLY A 370 -12.77 -17.02 4.57
N TRP A 371 -12.38 -15.77 4.34
CA TRP A 371 -12.51 -14.68 5.31
C TRP A 371 -13.97 -14.35 5.63
N ASN A 372 -14.88 -14.39 4.64
CA ASN A 372 -16.31 -14.19 4.89
C ASN A 372 -16.99 -15.37 5.60
N SER A 373 -16.31 -16.50 5.77
CA SER A 373 -16.87 -17.67 6.46
C SER A 373 -16.75 -17.56 8.00
N VAL A 374 -16.00 -16.59 8.52
CA VAL A 374 -15.76 -16.35 9.95
C VAL A 374 -15.89 -14.84 10.20
N PRO A 375 -16.40 -14.37 11.36
CA PRO A 375 -16.32 -12.95 11.69
C PRO A 375 -14.87 -12.43 11.66
N GLU A 376 -14.68 -11.22 11.15
CA GLU A 376 -13.34 -10.62 10.94
C GLU A 376 -12.57 -10.49 12.26
N LYS A 377 -13.28 -10.12 13.34
CA LYS A 377 -12.67 -9.96 14.67
C LYS A 377 -12.85 -11.23 15.48
N ALA A 378 -11.75 -11.72 16.07
CA ALA A 378 -11.79 -12.88 16.94
C ALA A 378 -12.75 -12.74 18.13
N LYS A 379 -12.97 -11.50 18.63
CA LYS A 379 -13.95 -11.22 19.69
C LYS A 379 -15.39 -11.47 19.23
N GLU A 380 -15.72 -11.13 17.99
CA GLU A 380 -17.04 -11.39 17.39
C GLU A 380 -17.19 -12.89 17.10
N ALA A 381 -16.14 -13.53 16.57
CA ALA A 381 -16.12 -14.98 16.39
C ALA A 381 -16.26 -15.75 17.71
N ALA A 382 -15.70 -15.24 18.81
CA ALA A 382 -15.85 -15.82 20.15
C ALA A 382 -17.28 -15.74 20.69
N GLN A 383 -18.17 -14.91 20.14
CA GLN A 383 -19.58 -14.83 20.55
C GLN A 383 -20.44 -15.96 19.94
N LEU A 384 -19.99 -16.59 18.86
CA LEU A 384 -20.68 -17.72 18.23
C LEU A 384 -20.75 -18.94 19.16
N SER A 385 -21.74 -19.82 18.97
CA SER A 385 -21.72 -21.12 19.66
C SER A 385 -20.49 -21.94 19.22
N GLU A 386 -20.06 -22.91 20.04
CA GLU A 386 -18.89 -23.72 19.70
C GLU A 386 -19.08 -24.55 18.42
N GLU A 387 -20.33 -24.98 18.18
CA GLU A 387 -20.73 -25.68 16.94
C GLU A 387 -20.67 -24.74 15.73
N GLN A 388 -21.23 -23.53 15.86
CA GLN A 388 -21.17 -22.50 14.81
C GLN A 388 -19.72 -22.13 14.49
N LEU A 389 -18.88 -21.92 15.52
CA LEU A 389 -17.48 -21.59 15.33
C LEU A 389 -16.72 -22.72 14.63
N ALA A 390 -16.98 -23.98 14.99
CA ALA A 390 -16.39 -25.14 14.33
C ALA A 390 -16.85 -25.28 12.87
N GLU A 391 -18.13 -25.01 12.59
CA GLU A 391 -18.67 -25.02 11.22
C GLU A 391 -18.07 -23.90 10.37
N CYS A 392 -17.98 -22.68 10.92
CA CYS A 392 -17.30 -21.55 10.31
C CYS A 392 -15.85 -21.90 9.97
N GLY A 393 -15.10 -22.50 10.91
CA GLY A 393 -13.73 -22.95 10.68
C GLY A 393 -13.61 -23.98 9.53
N LYS A 394 -14.51 -24.97 9.47
CA LYS A 394 -14.55 -25.95 8.37
C LYS A 394 -14.83 -25.30 7.02
N LYS A 395 -15.82 -24.39 6.95
CA LYS A 395 -16.15 -23.64 5.74
C LYS A 395 -14.98 -22.77 5.29
N ALA A 396 -14.33 -22.11 6.23
CA ALA A 396 -13.22 -21.22 5.96
C ALA A 396 -12.01 -22.01 5.41
N GLU A 397 -11.68 -23.16 5.98
CA GLU A 397 -10.60 -24.04 5.47
C GLU A 397 -10.89 -24.64 4.10
N MET A 398 -12.15 -24.96 3.82
CA MET A 398 -12.56 -25.46 2.50
C MET A 398 -12.20 -24.47 1.39
N TRP A 399 -12.31 -23.16 1.67
CA TRP A 399 -11.95 -22.11 0.73
C TRP A 399 -10.43 -21.80 0.74
N ASP A 400 -9.84 -21.57 1.91
CA ASP A 400 -8.43 -21.20 2.04
C ASP A 400 -7.72 -21.79 3.27
N ARG A 401 -7.33 -23.06 3.15
CA ARG A 401 -6.50 -23.76 4.15
C ARG A 401 -5.10 -23.17 4.33
N ARG A 402 -4.63 -22.28 3.45
CA ARG A 402 -3.27 -21.71 3.54
C ARG A 402 -3.22 -20.45 4.37
N SER A 403 -4.37 -19.83 4.66
CA SER A 403 -4.42 -18.55 5.36
C SER A 403 -3.97 -18.68 6.82
N PRO A 404 -2.85 -18.03 7.23
CA PRO A 404 -2.46 -17.98 8.64
C PRO A 404 -3.39 -17.08 9.46
N VAL A 405 -3.95 -16.04 8.85
CA VAL A 405 -4.89 -15.10 9.49
C VAL A 405 -6.18 -15.82 9.92
N LEU A 406 -6.69 -16.72 9.08
CA LEU A 406 -7.87 -17.53 9.39
C LEU A 406 -7.61 -18.45 10.60
N ALA A 407 -6.43 -19.08 10.64
CA ALA A 407 -6.02 -19.90 11.77
C ALA A 407 -5.84 -19.04 13.05
N GLU A 408 -5.29 -17.83 12.92
CA GLU A 408 -5.15 -16.89 14.02
C GLU A 408 -6.51 -16.50 14.62
N VAL A 409 -7.48 -16.09 13.79
CA VAL A 409 -8.82 -15.67 14.23
C VAL A 409 -9.54 -16.80 14.95
N LEU A 410 -9.50 -18.02 14.41
CA LEU A 410 -10.12 -19.19 15.04
C LEU A 410 -9.42 -19.56 16.35
N GLY A 411 -8.08 -19.57 16.36
CA GLY A 411 -7.29 -19.82 17.57
C GLY A 411 -7.60 -18.82 18.68
N ASP A 412 -7.68 -17.53 18.34
CA ASP A 412 -8.07 -16.48 19.28
C ASP A 412 -9.51 -16.61 19.75
N ALA A 413 -10.45 -16.96 18.88
CA ALA A 413 -11.85 -17.11 19.26
C ALA A 413 -12.02 -18.21 20.32
N TYR A 414 -11.38 -19.38 20.11
CA TYR A 414 -11.37 -20.46 21.11
C TYR A 414 -10.62 -20.07 22.38
N ARG A 415 -9.48 -19.38 22.25
CA ARG A 415 -8.71 -18.89 23.41
C ARG A 415 -9.50 -17.89 24.25
N LEU A 416 -10.24 -16.98 23.63
CA LEU A 416 -11.11 -16.01 24.32
C LEU A 416 -12.22 -16.71 25.08
N LYS A 417 -12.89 -17.71 24.46
CA LYS A 417 -13.88 -18.56 25.15
C LYS A 417 -13.27 -19.31 26.33
N LEU A 418 -12.05 -19.83 26.19
CA LEU A 418 -11.33 -20.49 27.28
C LEU A 418 -11.03 -19.53 28.42
N ILE A 419 -10.57 -18.31 28.12
CA ILE A 419 -10.30 -17.26 29.11
C ILE A 419 -11.58 -16.89 29.86
N GLU A 420 -12.69 -16.69 29.15
CA GLU A 420 -13.99 -16.39 29.75
C GLU A 420 -14.43 -17.52 30.69
N LEU A 421 -14.29 -18.78 30.26
CA LEU A 421 -14.57 -19.94 31.09
C LEU A 421 -13.67 -19.99 32.32
N TYR A 422 -12.36 -19.74 32.17
CA TYR A 422 -11.38 -19.75 33.26
C TYR A 422 -11.74 -18.76 34.38
N PHE A 423 -12.16 -17.54 34.02
CA PHE A 423 -12.55 -16.51 34.99
C PHE A 423 -14.00 -16.63 35.49
N SER A 424 -14.80 -17.54 34.92
CA SER A 424 -16.19 -17.76 35.36
C SER A 424 -16.25 -18.48 36.72
N PRO A 425 -17.24 -18.21 37.58
CA PRO A 425 -17.39 -18.88 38.88
C PRO A 425 -17.39 -20.41 38.79
N GLY A 426 -16.67 -21.07 39.69
CA GLY A 426 -16.57 -22.53 39.78
C GLY A 426 -17.91 -23.22 40.10
N PRO A 427 -18.26 -24.35 39.46
CA PRO A 427 -19.42 -25.13 39.86
C PRO A 427 -19.20 -25.77 41.24
N VAL A 428 -20.25 -25.73 42.08
CA VAL A 428 -20.21 -26.26 43.45
C VAL A 428 -20.21 -27.80 43.45
N SER A 429 -20.92 -28.42 42.51
CA SER A 429 -21.03 -29.87 42.40
C SER A 429 -19.81 -30.51 41.74
N GLN A 430 -19.48 -31.74 42.15
CA GLN A 430 -18.40 -32.52 41.56
C GLN A 430 -18.66 -32.83 40.07
N ALA A 431 -19.89 -33.18 39.71
CA ALA A 431 -20.29 -33.40 38.32
C ALA A 431 -20.13 -32.12 37.47
N GLY A 432 -20.47 -30.95 38.04
CA GLY A 432 -20.23 -29.67 37.38
C GLY A 432 -18.74 -29.39 37.17
N ARG A 433 -17.88 -29.72 38.15
CA ARG A 433 -16.42 -29.58 38.00
C ARG A 433 -15.87 -30.46 36.88
N GLN A 434 -16.35 -31.69 36.74
CA GLN A 434 -15.96 -32.58 35.64
C GLN A 434 -16.38 -32.02 34.28
N LEU A 435 -17.65 -31.63 34.13
CA LEU A 435 -18.14 -31.02 32.88
C LEU A 435 -17.38 -29.75 32.50
N ARG A 436 -17.01 -28.94 33.50
CA ARG A 436 -16.18 -27.75 33.27
C ARG A 436 -14.79 -28.14 32.77
N GLN A 437 -14.14 -29.11 33.39
CA GLN A 437 -12.81 -29.57 33.00
C GLN A 437 -12.79 -30.17 31.58
N GLU A 438 -13.83 -30.92 31.20
CA GLU A 438 -14.03 -31.41 29.84
C GLU A 438 -14.15 -30.26 28.84
N LYS A 439 -14.95 -29.24 29.19
CA LYS A 439 -15.13 -28.05 28.36
C LYS A 439 -13.83 -27.23 28.22
N GLU A 440 -13.09 -27.04 29.31
CA GLU A 440 -11.77 -26.39 29.30
C GLU A 440 -10.80 -27.14 28.41
N SER A 441 -10.75 -28.48 28.51
CA SER A 441 -9.89 -29.32 27.68
C SER A 441 -10.24 -29.20 26.19
N ARG A 442 -11.53 -29.29 25.83
CA ARG A 442 -12.00 -29.16 24.45
C ARG A 442 -11.68 -27.80 23.83
N LEU A 443 -11.91 -26.70 24.57
CA LEU A 443 -11.60 -25.35 24.09
C LEU A 443 -10.09 -25.15 23.93
N ALA A 444 -9.30 -25.63 24.88
CA ALA A 444 -7.85 -25.56 24.81
C ALA A 444 -7.28 -26.36 23.62
N GLU A 445 -7.76 -27.59 23.39
CA GLU A 445 -7.35 -28.42 22.25
C GLU A 445 -7.69 -27.76 20.91
N ALA A 446 -8.90 -27.21 20.78
CA ALA A 446 -9.30 -26.49 19.57
C ALA A 446 -8.40 -25.26 19.32
N ALA A 447 -8.12 -24.47 20.37
CA ALA A 447 -7.26 -23.30 20.23
C ALA A 447 -5.80 -23.68 19.89
N ILE A 448 -5.24 -24.71 20.56
CA ILE A 448 -3.91 -25.24 20.27
C ILE A 448 -3.82 -25.78 18.84
N HIS A 449 -4.86 -26.46 18.35
CA HIS A 449 -4.94 -26.94 16.98
C HIS A 449 -4.79 -25.79 15.99
N TRP A 450 -5.58 -24.73 16.13
CA TRP A 450 -5.53 -23.58 15.23
C TRP A 450 -4.21 -22.81 15.32
N TYR A 451 -3.61 -22.64 16.50
CA TYR A 451 -2.27 -22.03 16.59
C TYR A 451 -1.18 -22.90 15.96
N ARG A 452 -1.26 -24.24 16.08
CA ARG A 452 -0.35 -25.13 15.34
C ARG A 452 -0.52 -25.00 13.83
N GLU A 453 -1.75 -24.84 13.35
CA GLU A 453 -2.03 -24.57 11.95
C GLU A 453 -1.48 -23.21 11.51
N GLN A 454 -1.60 -22.15 12.33
CA GLN A 454 -0.97 -20.85 12.08
C GLN A 454 0.55 -20.98 12.00
N GLU A 455 1.19 -21.68 12.94
CA GLU A 455 2.65 -21.92 12.93
C GLU A 455 3.11 -22.66 11.68
N LYS A 456 2.35 -23.64 11.19
CA LYS A 456 2.65 -24.35 9.94
C LYS A 456 2.53 -23.43 8.72
N ARG A 457 1.53 -22.55 8.71
CA ARG A 457 1.20 -21.65 7.58
C ARG A 457 2.09 -20.41 7.55
N SER A 458 2.55 -19.94 8.71
CA SER A 458 3.45 -18.80 8.87
C SER A 458 4.55 -19.12 9.90
N PRO A 459 5.56 -19.93 9.54
CA PRO A 459 6.61 -20.38 10.48
C PRO A 459 7.48 -19.24 11.04
N ARG A 460 7.46 -18.07 10.40
CA ARG A 460 8.17 -16.87 10.86
C ARG A 460 7.30 -15.94 11.71
N ASP A 461 6.06 -16.31 12.02
CA ASP A 461 5.22 -15.56 12.94
C ASP A 461 5.28 -16.16 14.36
N ASP A 462 6.04 -15.50 15.23
CA ASP A 462 6.33 -15.97 16.58
C ASP A 462 5.15 -15.72 17.55
N VAL A 463 4.11 -14.98 17.11
CA VAL A 463 2.93 -14.66 17.92
C VAL A 463 2.11 -15.91 18.25
N ALA A 464 1.95 -16.81 17.27
CA ALA A 464 1.17 -18.04 17.44
C ALA A 464 1.70 -18.92 18.57
N ALA A 465 3.03 -19.07 18.65
CA ALA A 465 3.69 -19.86 19.69
C ALA A 465 3.43 -19.30 21.10
N VAL A 466 3.47 -17.98 21.26
CA VAL A 466 3.20 -17.30 22.54
C VAL A 466 1.72 -17.37 22.92
N ARG A 467 0.81 -17.23 21.95
CA ARG A 467 -0.61 -17.41 22.23
C ARG A 467 -0.94 -18.86 22.59
N ARG A 468 -0.29 -19.84 21.97
CA ARG A 468 -0.35 -21.25 22.37
C ARG A 468 0.21 -21.47 23.79
N ALA A 469 1.35 -20.85 24.11
CA ALA A 469 1.94 -20.90 25.45
C ALA A 469 0.97 -20.38 26.53
N SER A 470 0.21 -19.32 26.20
CA SER A 470 -0.80 -18.78 27.12
C SER A 470 -1.94 -19.76 27.42
N ILE A 471 -2.27 -20.67 26.50
CA ILE A 471 -3.25 -21.73 26.75
C ILE A 471 -2.65 -22.81 27.67
N LEU A 472 -1.39 -23.18 27.45
CA LEU A 472 -0.68 -24.12 28.32
C LEU A 472 -0.59 -23.59 29.76
N ASP A 473 -0.38 -22.29 29.94
CA ASP A 473 -0.43 -21.65 31.26
C ASP A 473 -1.81 -21.78 31.93
N LEU A 474 -2.90 -21.57 31.17
CA LEU A 474 -4.26 -21.72 31.68
C LEU A 474 -4.56 -23.18 32.07
N GLN A 475 -3.88 -24.15 31.45
CA GLN A 475 -3.93 -25.56 31.80
C GLN A 475 -2.97 -25.95 32.95
N GLY A 476 -2.20 -25.00 33.51
CA GLY A 476 -1.18 -25.26 34.53
C GLY A 476 0.07 -25.98 33.98
N LYS A 477 0.22 -26.12 32.67
CA LYS A 477 1.35 -26.79 31.99
C LYS A 477 2.52 -25.84 31.80
N PHE A 478 2.97 -25.22 32.89
CA PHE A 478 4.01 -24.17 32.86
C PHE A 478 5.33 -24.65 32.25
N ALA A 479 5.72 -25.91 32.49
CA ALA A 479 6.94 -26.48 31.93
C ALA A 479 6.90 -26.59 30.38
N GLU A 480 5.73 -26.86 29.81
CA GLU A 480 5.53 -26.90 28.35
C GLU A 480 5.40 -25.49 27.75
N ALA A 481 4.86 -24.53 28.51
CA ALA A 481 4.68 -23.15 28.08
C ALA A 481 6.00 -22.36 28.03
N ALA A 482 6.85 -22.52 29.05
CA ALA A 482 8.11 -21.79 29.21
C ALA A 482 9.01 -21.74 27.95
N PRO A 483 9.33 -22.87 27.26
CA PRO A 483 10.21 -22.83 26.10
C PRO A 483 9.63 -22.00 24.94
N LEU A 484 8.30 -21.92 24.80
CA LEU A 484 7.66 -21.14 23.74
C LEU A 484 7.81 -19.62 23.98
N TYR A 485 7.67 -19.18 25.23
CA TYR A 485 7.90 -17.77 25.59
C TYR A 485 9.38 -17.39 25.44
N LEU A 486 10.28 -18.25 25.93
CA LEU A 486 11.72 -18.01 25.85
C LEU A 486 12.22 -17.95 24.41
N LEU A 487 11.72 -18.83 23.53
CA LEU A 487 12.03 -18.78 22.10
C LEU A 487 11.58 -17.46 21.47
N ALA A 488 10.37 -17.00 21.77
CA ALA A 488 9.86 -15.74 21.26
C ALA A 488 10.65 -14.53 21.77
N LEU A 489 11.06 -14.55 23.04
CA LEU A 489 11.96 -13.53 23.61
C LEU A 489 13.34 -13.55 22.98
N GLN A 490 13.89 -14.72 22.68
CA GLN A 490 15.17 -14.84 21.97
C GLN A 490 15.07 -14.22 20.56
N GLN A 491 13.95 -14.43 19.87
CA GLN A 491 13.73 -13.90 18.53
C GLN A 491 13.38 -12.42 18.52
N ARG A 492 12.73 -11.91 19.57
CA ARG A 492 12.20 -10.54 19.66
C ARG A 492 12.38 -9.96 21.08
N PRO A 493 13.63 -9.75 21.53
CA PRO A 493 13.95 -9.44 22.93
C PRO A 493 13.42 -8.09 23.43
N HIS A 494 13.17 -7.14 22.52
CA HIS A 494 12.68 -5.80 22.85
C HIS A 494 11.16 -5.63 22.68
N SER A 495 10.46 -6.70 22.30
CA SER A 495 9.02 -6.61 22.11
C SER A 495 8.28 -6.57 23.44
N LYS A 496 7.54 -5.48 23.67
CA LYS A 496 6.65 -5.35 24.83
C LYS A 496 5.65 -6.51 24.92
N PHE A 497 5.08 -6.94 23.79
CA PHE A 497 4.12 -8.04 23.78
C PHE A 497 4.71 -9.34 24.33
N PHE A 498 5.92 -9.71 23.91
CA PHE A 498 6.57 -10.96 24.38
C PHE A 498 7.06 -10.86 25.82
N GLN A 499 7.64 -9.71 26.20
CA GLN A 499 8.07 -9.43 27.58
C GLN A 499 6.89 -9.49 28.56
N THR A 500 5.80 -8.76 28.28
CA THR A 500 4.58 -8.80 29.10
C THR A 500 3.95 -10.19 29.13
N SER A 501 3.95 -10.92 28.01
CA SER A 501 3.41 -12.28 27.97
C SER A 501 4.23 -13.26 28.83
N TYR A 502 5.56 -13.13 28.83
CA TYR A 502 6.42 -13.92 29.70
C TYR A 502 6.31 -13.52 31.18
N GLY A 503 6.19 -12.21 31.48
CA GLY A 503 5.89 -11.73 32.83
C GLY A 503 4.59 -12.32 33.38
N ASN A 504 3.54 -12.39 32.55
CA ASN A 504 2.28 -13.06 32.91
C ASN A 504 2.46 -14.57 33.17
N HIS A 505 3.32 -15.25 32.41
CA HIS A 505 3.67 -16.66 32.66
C HIS A 505 4.34 -16.84 34.02
N LEU A 506 5.36 -16.03 34.34
CA LEU A 506 6.07 -16.07 35.61
C LEU A 506 5.12 -15.79 36.78
N TRP A 507 4.24 -14.79 36.63
CA TRP A 507 3.23 -14.46 37.63
C TRP A 507 2.30 -15.64 37.92
N ARG A 508 1.76 -16.29 36.87
CA ARG A 508 0.89 -17.48 37.02
C ARG A 508 1.62 -18.67 37.65
N LYS A 509 2.92 -18.82 37.38
CA LYS A 509 3.78 -19.84 37.98
C LYS A 509 4.11 -19.54 39.46
N GLY A 510 3.86 -18.33 39.94
CA GLY A 510 4.16 -17.88 41.30
C GLY A 510 5.54 -17.22 41.46
N ASP A 511 6.29 -16.98 40.38
CA ASP A 511 7.55 -16.25 40.39
C ASP A 511 7.29 -14.74 40.28
N LEU A 512 6.94 -14.12 41.41
CA LEU A 512 6.58 -12.70 41.47
C LEU A 512 7.77 -11.78 41.19
N ALA A 513 8.99 -12.16 41.61
CA ALA A 513 10.19 -11.37 41.40
C ALA A 513 10.59 -11.36 39.91
N GLY A 514 10.54 -12.54 39.27
CA GLY A 514 10.75 -12.66 37.84
C GLY A 514 9.68 -11.93 37.03
N ALA A 515 8.41 -12.02 37.43
CA ALA A 515 7.33 -11.28 36.78
C ALA A 515 7.53 -9.76 36.87
N GLN A 516 7.91 -9.25 38.04
CA GLN A 516 8.21 -7.83 38.24
C GLN A 516 9.40 -7.36 37.39
N ALA A 517 10.43 -8.18 37.19
CA ALA A 517 11.56 -7.84 36.35
C ALA A 517 11.22 -7.85 34.83
N ALA A 518 10.21 -8.61 34.43
CA ALA A 518 9.76 -8.72 33.04
C ALA A 518 8.79 -7.61 32.61
N PHE A 519 8.07 -6.99 33.55
CA PHE A 519 7.19 -5.84 33.31
C PHE A 519 7.98 -4.53 33.29
#